data_AF-A0A067GTW2-F1
#
_entry.id   AF-A0A067GTW2-F1
#
_cell.length_a   1.000
_cell.length_b   1.000
_cell.length_c   1.000
_cell.angle_alpha   90.00
_cell.angle_beta   90.00
_cell.angle_gamma   90.00
#
_symmetry.space_group_name_H-M   'P 1'
#
loop_
_entity.id
_entity.type
_entity.pdbx_description
1 polymer ?
#
loop_
_entity_poly.entity_id
_entity_poly.type
_entity_poly.pdbx_seq_one_letter_code
_entity_poly.pdbx_strand_id
1 'polypeptide(L)'
;MAIPLLLWLLLCLLAPTFISSSPVQDPELVVEEVHKSINASRRNLGFLSCGTGNPIDDCWRCDPKWEENRQQLADCAIGFGKQAIGGKDGKIYVVTDSGDDDPVNPKPGTLRYAVIQDEPLWIIFARDMVITLKEELIMNSFKTIDGRGASVHIAGGPCITVQYVTNIIIHGINIHDCKRGGNANVRDSPSHYGWRTISDGDGVSIFGGSHVWVDHCSLSNCNDGLIDAIHGSTAITISNNYMTHHNKVMLLGHSDTFTQDKNMQVTIAFNHFGEGLVQRMPRCRHGYFHVVNNDYTHWEMYALGGSASPTINSQGNRFVAPNDRFNKEVTKYEDAPESEWKNWNWRSEGDLMVNGAFFTPSGAGASSSYAKASSLGARPSSLISSITAGAGSLNCRKGKPC
;
A
#
# COMPACT_ATOMS: atom_id res chain seq x y z
N MET A 1 -40.91 -55.35 -0.09
CA MET A 1 -40.28 -54.43 0.88
C MET A 1 -39.17 -53.70 0.14
N ALA A 2 -39.41 -52.45 -0.22
CA ALA A 2 -38.42 -51.60 -0.88
C ALA A 2 -37.62 -50.86 0.18
N ILE A 3 -36.29 -50.98 0.13
CA ILE A 3 -35.35 -50.20 0.94
C ILE A 3 -34.83 -49.08 0.02
N PRO A 4 -34.94 -47.80 0.41
CA PRO A 4 -34.61 -46.70 -0.50
C PRO A 4 -33.11 -46.51 -0.60
N LEU A 5 -32.67 -46.40 -1.85
CA LEU A 5 -31.34 -46.07 -2.33
C LEU A 5 -31.14 -44.56 -2.22
N LEU A 6 -30.69 -44.04 -1.08
CA LEU A 6 -30.37 -42.61 -0.97
C LEU A 6 -29.38 -42.33 0.16
N LEU A 7 -28.09 -42.60 -0.07
CA LEU A 7 -27.06 -42.06 0.82
C LEU A 7 -25.66 -41.95 0.19
N TRP A 8 -25.55 -41.69 -1.12
CA TRP A 8 -24.26 -41.41 -1.76
C TRP A 8 -24.39 -40.12 -2.56
N LEU A 9 -23.39 -39.23 -2.39
CA LEU A 9 -23.23 -37.88 -2.96
C LEU A 9 -23.76 -36.70 -2.13
N LEU A 10 -23.20 -36.52 -0.93
CA LEU A 10 -22.97 -35.19 -0.34
C LEU A 10 -21.58 -35.14 0.31
N LEU A 11 -20.55 -35.43 -0.49
CA LEU A 11 -19.21 -34.88 -0.27
C LEU A 11 -18.94 -33.90 -1.41
N CYS A 12 -19.59 -32.73 -1.35
CA CYS A 12 -19.04 -31.56 -2.02
C CYS A 12 -17.75 -31.23 -1.27
N LEU A 13 -16.64 -31.61 -1.89
CA LEU A 13 -15.30 -31.20 -1.55
C LEU A 13 -15.31 -29.71 -1.17
N LEU A 14 -15.06 -29.41 0.11
CA LEU A 14 -14.48 -28.15 0.53
C LEU A 14 -13.05 -28.14 -0.04
N ALA A 15 -12.93 -28.00 -1.35
CA ALA A 15 -11.68 -27.54 -1.94
C ALA A 15 -11.55 -26.07 -1.52
N PRO A 16 -10.43 -25.66 -0.90
CA PRO A 16 -10.18 -24.25 -0.73
C PRO A 16 -10.23 -23.65 -2.13
N THR A 17 -11.20 -22.77 -2.38
CA THR A 17 -11.15 -21.91 -3.55
C THR A 17 -9.88 -21.10 -3.41
N PHE A 18 -8.82 -21.52 -4.10
CA PHE A 18 -7.69 -20.65 -4.37
C PHE A 18 -8.27 -19.46 -5.12
N ILE A 19 -8.57 -18.37 -4.42
CA ILE A 19 -8.87 -17.08 -5.02
C ILE A 19 -7.53 -16.64 -5.61
N SER A 20 -7.22 -17.13 -6.80
CA SER A 20 -6.14 -16.60 -7.62
C SER A 20 -6.55 -15.18 -7.98
N SER A 21 -5.94 -14.19 -7.33
CA SER A 21 -6.12 -12.78 -7.68
C SER A 21 -5.67 -12.59 -9.12
N SER A 22 -6.62 -12.57 -10.05
CA SER A 22 -6.35 -12.21 -11.44
C SER A 22 -6.36 -10.69 -11.53
N PRO A 23 -5.46 -10.07 -12.31
CA PRO A 23 -5.56 -8.63 -12.57
C PRO A 23 -6.95 -8.30 -13.10
N VAL A 24 -7.47 -7.13 -12.71
CA VAL A 24 -8.75 -6.67 -13.28
C VAL A 24 -8.55 -6.48 -14.78
N GLN A 25 -9.43 -7.06 -15.58
CA GLN A 25 -9.31 -7.06 -17.04
C GLN A 25 -9.32 -5.65 -17.63
N ASP A 26 -10.11 -4.76 -17.04
CA ASP A 26 -10.16 -3.34 -17.39
C ASP A 26 -9.77 -2.48 -16.18
N PRO A 27 -8.47 -2.09 -16.06
CA PRO A 27 -8.00 -1.27 -14.97
C PRO A 27 -8.64 0.14 -14.94
N GLU A 28 -9.17 0.63 -16.07
CA GLU A 28 -9.77 1.96 -16.13
C GLU A 28 -11.13 2.02 -15.39
N LEU A 29 -11.84 0.89 -15.27
CA LEU A 29 -13.04 0.81 -14.42
C LEU A 29 -12.71 1.03 -12.93
N VAL A 30 -11.56 0.55 -12.47
CA VAL A 30 -11.11 0.78 -11.08
C VAL A 30 -10.78 2.26 -10.87
N VAL A 31 -10.17 2.91 -11.87
CA VAL A 31 -9.95 4.37 -11.87
C VAL A 31 -11.28 5.13 -11.79
N GLU A 32 -12.29 4.73 -12.57
CA GLU A 32 -13.65 5.32 -12.47
C GLU A 32 -14.28 5.16 -11.09
N GLU A 33 -14.13 3.99 -10.46
CA GLU A 33 -14.63 3.74 -9.11
C GLU A 33 -13.93 4.61 -8.07
N VAL A 34 -12.60 4.77 -8.16
CA VAL A 34 -11.84 5.70 -7.32
C VAL A 34 -12.40 7.12 -7.43
N HIS A 35 -12.64 7.61 -8.65
CA HIS A 35 -13.25 8.92 -8.86
C HIS A 35 -14.67 9.00 -8.30
N LYS A 36 -15.49 7.95 -8.41
CA LYS A 36 -16.83 7.90 -7.81
C LYS A 36 -16.75 8.02 -6.28
N SER A 37 -15.83 7.30 -5.64
CA SER A 37 -15.61 7.38 -4.18
C SER A 37 -15.17 8.78 -3.74
N ILE A 38 -14.22 9.38 -4.46
CA ILE A 38 -13.76 10.77 -4.22
C ILE A 38 -14.93 11.76 -4.32
N ASN A 39 -15.77 11.61 -5.34
CA ASN A 39 -16.94 12.47 -5.55
C ASN A 39 -18.07 12.23 -4.54
N ALA A 40 -18.26 11.01 -4.06
CA ALA A 40 -19.22 10.71 -3.02
C ALA A 40 -18.84 11.41 -1.70
N SER A 41 -17.55 11.34 -1.33
CA SER A 41 -16.97 12.09 -0.20
C SER A 41 -17.16 13.61 -0.37
N ARG A 42 -17.24 14.14 -1.61
CA ARG A 42 -17.51 15.58 -1.86
C ARG A 42 -18.94 15.99 -1.52
N ARG A 43 -19.91 15.10 -1.74
CA ARG A 43 -21.35 15.41 -1.66
C ARG A 43 -21.99 15.04 -0.32
N ASN A 44 -21.32 14.21 0.48
CA ASN A 44 -21.82 13.82 1.78
C ASN A 44 -21.66 14.94 2.81
N LEU A 45 -22.75 15.69 3.03
CA LEU A 45 -23.00 16.57 4.17
C LEU A 45 -23.66 15.82 5.35
N GLY A 46 -23.64 14.48 5.33
CA GLY A 46 -24.25 13.65 6.35
C GLY A 46 -23.50 13.74 7.68
N PHE A 47 -24.23 13.64 8.80
CA PHE A 47 -23.74 13.73 10.19
C PHE A 47 -22.59 12.74 10.54
N LEU A 48 -22.31 11.75 9.68
CA LEU A 48 -21.32 10.67 9.86
C LEU A 48 -20.14 10.73 8.87
N SER A 49 -19.93 11.81 8.13
CA SER A 49 -18.76 11.97 7.25
C SER A 49 -17.76 12.94 7.87
N CYS A 50 -16.46 12.60 7.87
CA CYS A 50 -15.43 13.54 8.34
C CYS A 50 -15.37 14.82 7.51
N GLY A 51 -15.87 14.79 6.26
CA GLY A 51 -15.88 15.93 5.35
C GLY A 51 -14.47 16.44 5.00
N THR A 52 -13.43 15.63 5.18
CA THR A 52 -12.03 15.98 4.88
C THR A 52 -11.78 16.03 3.37
N GLY A 53 -12.61 15.30 2.63
CA GLY A 53 -12.50 15.15 1.19
C GLY A 53 -11.63 13.98 0.76
N ASN A 54 -11.05 13.27 1.72
CA ASN A 54 -10.40 11.98 1.55
C ASN A 54 -11.43 10.86 1.78
N PRO A 55 -11.87 10.10 0.76
CA PRO A 55 -12.90 9.09 0.93
C PRO A 55 -12.49 7.92 1.84
N ILE A 56 -11.19 7.66 1.99
CA ILE A 56 -10.70 6.61 2.89
C ILE A 56 -10.92 7.04 4.34
N ASP A 57 -10.39 8.21 4.72
CA ASP A 57 -10.54 8.74 6.07
C ASP A 57 -12.01 9.04 6.38
N ASP A 58 -12.74 9.65 5.43
CA ASP A 58 -14.16 10.01 5.58
C ASP A 58 -15.05 8.80 5.89
N CYS A 59 -14.60 7.58 5.58
CA CYS A 59 -15.33 6.32 5.78
C CYS A 59 -15.28 5.78 7.22
N TRP A 60 -14.21 6.05 7.99
CA TRP A 60 -14.04 5.48 9.33
C TRP A 60 -13.61 6.48 10.41
N ARG A 61 -12.89 7.53 10.04
CA ARG A 61 -12.06 8.31 10.96
C ARG A 61 -12.90 9.16 11.94
N CYS A 62 -14.10 9.56 11.53
CA CYS A 62 -15.05 10.33 12.33
C CYS A 62 -15.84 9.49 13.34
N ASP A 63 -15.76 8.16 13.28
CA ASP A 63 -16.42 7.32 14.28
C ASP A 63 -15.69 7.50 15.62
N PRO A 64 -16.32 8.11 16.65
CA PRO A 64 -15.69 8.23 17.96
C PRO A 64 -15.52 6.88 18.68
N LYS A 65 -16.11 5.81 18.13
CA LYS A 65 -16.04 4.42 18.61
C LYS A 65 -15.25 3.52 17.66
N TRP A 66 -14.34 4.08 16.86
CA TRP A 66 -13.47 3.31 15.97
C TRP A 66 -12.73 2.17 16.70
N GLU A 67 -12.51 2.28 18.01
CA GLU A 67 -11.87 1.24 18.82
C GLU A 67 -12.78 0.03 19.09
N GLU A 68 -14.10 0.24 19.12
CA GLU A 68 -15.12 -0.81 19.20
C GLU A 68 -15.38 -1.41 17.81
N ASN A 69 -15.25 -0.58 16.77
CA ASN A 69 -15.52 -0.92 15.37
C ASN A 69 -14.24 -1.04 14.51
N ARG A 70 -13.11 -1.47 15.09
CA ARG A 70 -11.79 -1.42 14.42
C ARG A 70 -11.79 -2.00 13.02
N GLN A 71 -12.48 -3.12 12.85
CA GLN A 71 -12.50 -3.88 11.59
C GLN A 71 -13.30 -3.19 10.48
N GLN A 72 -14.11 -2.16 10.79
CA GLN A 72 -14.80 -1.33 9.79
C GLN A 72 -13.80 -0.66 8.84
N LEU A 73 -12.57 -0.39 9.29
CA LEU A 73 -11.50 0.14 8.45
C LEU A 73 -11.32 -0.66 7.16
N ALA A 74 -11.46 -2.00 7.22
CA ALA A 74 -11.23 -2.87 6.07
C ALA A 74 -12.25 -2.66 4.92
N ASP A 75 -13.35 -1.96 5.17
CA ASP A 75 -14.36 -1.60 4.16
C ASP A 75 -14.08 -0.25 3.48
N CYS A 76 -13.04 0.47 3.91
CA CYS A 76 -12.75 1.84 3.48
C CYS A 76 -11.67 1.94 2.39
N ALA A 77 -11.00 0.83 2.06
CA ALA A 77 -10.01 0.80 0.99
C ALA A 77 -10.64 1.14 -0.37
N ILE A 78 -9.89 1.87 -1.20
CA ILE A 78 -10.26 2.17 -2.59
C ILE A 78 -9.20 1.64 -3.55
N GLY A 79 -9.45 1.77 -4.85
CA GLY A 79 -8.46 1.43 -5.88
C GLY A 79 -8.26 -0.07 -6.05
N PHE A 80 -7.11 -0.47 -6.57
CA PHE A 80 -6.83 -1.88 -6.86
C PHE A 80 -6.77 -2.76 -5.59
N GLY A 81 -6.35 -2.19 -4.46
CA GLY A 81 -6.34 -2.85 -3.15
C GLY A 81 -7.67 -2.83 -2.40
N LYS A 82 -8.79 -2.36 -2.99
CA LYS A 82 -10.09 -2.25 -2.30
C LYS A 82 -10.62 -3.57 -1.70
N GLN A 83 -10.13 -4.70 -2.19
CA GLN A 83 -10.51 -6.04 -1.72
C GLN A 83 -9.58 -6.60 -0.64
N ALA A 84 -8.56 -5.85 -0.20
CA ALA A 84 -7.70 -6.25 0.90
C ALA A 84 -8.48 -6.21 2.21
N ILE A 85 -9.06 -7.35 2.61
CA ILE A 85 -9.88 -7.43 3.84
C ILE A 85 -9.04 -7.63 5.11
N GLY A 86 -7.74 -7.88 4.98
CA GLY A 86 -6.85 -8.10 6.12
C GLY A 86 -7.34 -9.25 7.00
N GLY A 87 -7.31 -9.02 8.32
CA GLY A 87 -7.85 -9.92 9.33
C GLY A 87 -9.32 -9.66 9.73
N LYS A 88 -10.11 -9.02 8.86
CA LYS A 88 -11.56 -8.80 9.12
C LYS A 88 -12.26 -10.13 9.42
N ASP A 89 -13.26 -10.07 10.31
CA ASP A 89 -14.01 -11.20 10.87
C ASP A 89 -13.15 -12.18 11.70
N GLY A 90 -11.85 -11.93 11.77
CA GLY A 90 -10.90 -12.60 12.65
C GLY A 90 -10.96 -12.11 14.09
N LYS A 91 -10.29 -12.84 14.98
CA LYS A 91 -10.16 -12.43 16.37
C LYS A 91 -9.20 -11.24 16.49
N ILE A 92 -9.47 -10.38 17.46
CA ILE A 92 -8.50 -9.36 17.86
C ILE A 92 -7.36 -10.04 18.63
N TYR A 93 -6.14 -9.87 18.14
CA TYR A 93 -4.92 -10.26 18.86
C TYR A 93 -4.26 -9.01 19.42
N VAL A 94 -3.91 -9.04 20.71
CA VAL A 94 -3.24 -7.90 21.36
C VAL A 94 -1.77 -8.23 21.58
N VAL A 95 -0.89 -7.51 20.88
CA VAL A 95 0.55 -7.54 21.14
C VAL A 95 0.80 -6.87 22.49
N THR A 96 1.41 -7.62 23.40
CA THR A 96 1.73 -7.20 24.78
C THR A 96 3.23 -7.21 25.05
N ASP A 97 4.01 -7.84 24.18
CA ASP A 97 5.46 -7.97 24.27
C ASP A 97 6.13 -7.48 22.98
N SER A 98 7.01 -6.48 23.13
CA SER A 98 7.82 -5.90 22.05
C SER A 98 9.23 -6.48 21.99
N GLY A 99 9.62 -7.35 22.94
CA GLY A 99 10.93 -7.97 23.02
C GLY A 99 10.96 -9.42 22.54
N ASP A 100 12.15 -10.02 22.67
CA ASP A 100 12.41 -11.45 22.48
C ASP A 100 11.93 -12.03 21.13
N ASP A 101 12.25 -11.31 20.05
CA ASP A 101 12.00 -11.75 18.68
C ASP A 101 12.87 -12.97 18.33
N ASP A 102 12.41 -14.18 18.65
CA ASP A 102 12.91 -15.44 18.11
C ASP A 102 12.24 -15.69 16.74
N PRO A 103 13.00 -15.62 15.62
CA PRO A 103 12.46 -15.80 14.28
C PRO A 103 11.85 -17.17 14.02
N VAL A 104 12.22 -18.19 14.80
CA VAL A 104 11.75 -19.58 14.64
C VAL A 104 10.72 -19.96 15.70
N ASN A 105 10.83 -19.46 16.93
CA ASN A 105 9.93 -19.84 18.02
C ASN A 105 9.35 -18.60 18.73
N PRO A 106 8.55 -17.77 18.02
CA PRO A 106 8.01 -16.56 18.61
C PRO A 106 7.06 -16.89 19.76
N LYS A 107 7.11 -16.10 20.83
CA LYS A 107 6.27 -16.30 22.02
C LYS A 107 4.87 -15.70 21.80
N PRO A 108 3.80 -16.34 22.33
CA PRO A 108 2.51 -15.67 22.46
C PRO A 108 2.66 -14.34 23.20
N GLY A 109 1.97 -13.30 22.72
CA GLY A 109 2.11 -11.90 23.14
C GLY A 109 2.94 -11.05 22.16
N THR A 110 3.75 -11.65 21.29
CA THR A 110 4.61 -10.93 20.33
C THR A 110 3.91 -10.70 18.97
N LEU A 111 4.38 -9.69 18.24
CA LEU A 111 3.92 -9.42 16.87
C LEU A 111 4.21 -10.60 15.93
N ARG A 112 5.42 -11.18 16.00
CA ARG A 112 5.79 -12.33 15.14
C ARG A 112 4.88 -13.52 15.35
N TYR A 113 4.53 -13.85 16.60
CA TYR A 113 3.58 -14.93 16.85
C TYR A 113 2.23 -14.65 16.18
N ALA A 114 1.73 -13.42 16.27
CA ALA A 114 0.43 -13.06 15.72
C ALA A 114 0.37 -13.18 14.19
N VAL A 115 1.36 -12.64 13.48
CA VAL A 115 1.30 -12.52 12.02
C VAL A 115 1.44 -13.86 11.29
N ILE A 116 1.98 -14.89 11.94
CA ILE A 116 2.16 -16.22 11.31
C ILE A 116 0.95 -17.14 11.50
N GLN A 117 -0.05 -16.79 12.32
CA GLN A 117 -1.17 -17.71 12.60
C GLN A 117 -1.97 -18.04 11.34
N ASP A 118 -2.58 -19.23 11.30
CA ASP A 118 -3.39 -19.66 10.15
C ASP A 118 -4.74 -18.93 10.09
N GLU A 119 -5.35 -18.65 11.25
CA GLU A 119 -6.60 -17.89 11.28
C GLU A 119 -6.43 -16.41 10.88
N PRO A 120 -7.48 -15.77 10.35
CA PRO A 120 -7.53 -14.33 10.21
C PRO A 120 -7.34 -13.64 11.57
N LEU A 121 -6.47 -12.64 11.65
CA LEU A 121 -6.23 -11.89 12.88
C LEU A 121 -6.17 -10.38 12.65
N TRP A 122 -6.90 -9.65 13.50
CA TRP A 122 -6.80 -8.20 13.61
C TRP A 122 -5.85 -7.85 14.77
N ILE A 123 -4.62 -7.50 14.45
CA ILE A 123 -3.52 -7.38 15.41
C ILE A 123 -3.43 -5.92 15.86
N ILE A 124 -3.57 -5.70 17.17
CA ILE A 124 -3.48 -4.38 17.82
C ILE A 124 -2.40 -4.40 18.90
N PHE A 125 -2.09 -3.23 19.46
CA PHE A 125 -1.01 -3.06 20.41
C PHE A 125 -1.54 -2.57 21.75
N ALA A 126 -1.08 -3.17 22.86
CA ALA A 126 -1.54 -2.84 24.20
C ALA A 126 -1.09 -1.44 24.69
N ARG A 127 0.02 -0.95 24.14
CA ARG A 127 0.72 0.29 24.51
C ARG A 127 1.66 0.70 23.38
N ASP A 128 2.26 1.87 23.50
CA ASP A 128 3.37 2.30 22.64
C ASP A 128 4.50 1.27 22.67
N MET A 129 5.07 0.97 21.51
CA MET A 129 6.08 -0.07 21.36
C MET A 129 7.13 0.33 20.32
N VAL A 130 8.37 0.00 20.61
CA VAL A 130 9.45 -0.07 19.62
C VAL A 130 9.83 -1.55 19.50
N ILE A 131 9.63 -2.10 18.31
CA ILE A 131 9.87 -3.50 17.97
C ILE A 131 11.08 -3.55 17.05
N THR A 132 12.20 -4.05 17.58
CA THR A 132 13.40 -4.33 16.79
C THR A 132 13.44 -5.80 16.48
N LEU A 133 13.10 -6.14 15.25
CA LEU A 133 13.11 -7.51 14.76
C LEU A 133 14.55 -7.99 14.57
N LYS A 134 14.81 -9.28 14.78
CA LYS A 134 16.10 -9.92 14.47
C LYS A 134 16.18 -10.35 13.02
N GLU A 135 15.03 -10.71 12.44
CA GLU A 135 14.88 -11.19 11.06
C GLU A 135 13.62 -10.60 10.43
N GLU A 136 13.47 -10.68 9.10
CA GLU A 136 12.28 -10.21 8.40
C GLU A 136 10.99 -10.75 9.07
N LEU A 137 10.00 -9.88 9.25
CA LEU A 137 8.67 -10.25 9.73
C LEU A 137 7.87 -10.80 8.56
N ILE A 138 8.09 -12.09 8.27
CA ILE A 138 7.29 -12.85 7.31
C ILE A 138 5.96 -13.21 7.97
N MET A 139 4.87 -13.09 7.21
CA MET A 139 3.50 -13.30 7.69
C MET A 139 2.68 -14.22 6.81
N ASN A 140 1.64 -14.79 7.40
CA ASN A 140 0.62 -15.56 6.70
C ASN A 140 -0.49 -14.63 6.15
N SER A 141 -1.38 -15.16 5.31
CA SER A 141 -2.51 -14.42 4.73
C SER A 141 -3.52 -13.97 5.79
N PHE A 142 -4.40 -13.03 5.44
CA PHE A 142 -5.51 -12.54 6.27
C PHE A 142 -5.06 -11.91 7.60
N LYS A 143 -4.17 -10.92 7.51
CA LYS A 143 -3.63 -10.21 8.66
C LYS A 143 -3.87 -8.72 8.53
N THR A 144 -4.31 -8.10 9.62
CA THR A 144 -4.25 -6.65 9.78
C THR A 144 -3.28 -6.32 10.90
N ILE A 145 -2.29 -5.46 10.63
CA ILE A 145 -1.51 -4.78 11.66
C ILE A 145 -2.11 -3.39 11.83
N ASP A 146 -2.73 -3.11 12.98
CA ASP A 146 -3.46 -1.87 13.27
C ASP A 146 -2.82 -1.14 14.47
N GLY A 147 -2.04 -0.11 14.16
CA GLY A 147 -1.36 0.74 15.16
C GLY A 147 -2.28 1.71 15.91
N ARG A 148 -3.55 1.88 15.51
CA ARG A 148 -4.42 2.90 16.11
C ARG A 148 -4.58 2.71 17.62
N GLY A 149 -4.31 3.78 18.36
CA GLY A 149 -4.37 3.81 19.83
C GLY A 149 -3.03 3.58 20.53
N ALA A 150 -1.94 3.38 19.79
CA ALA A 150 -0.58 3.28 20.29
C ALA A 150 0.43 3.84 19.28
N SER A 151 1.55 4.40 19.75
CA SER A 151 2.70 4.72 18.90
C SER A 151 3.56 3.47 18.71
N VAL A 152 3.45 2.84 17.55
CA VAL A 152 4.14 1.59 17.23
C VAL A 152 5.22 1.85 16.20
N HIS A 153 6.44 1.43 16.52
CA HIS A 153 7.61 1.56 15.66
C HIS A 153 8.17 0.16 15.36
N ILE A 154 8.32 -0.17 14.08
CA ILE A 154 9.15 -1.30 13.63
C ILE A 154 10.43 -0.69 13.10
N ALA A 155 11.52 -0.83 13.85
CA ALA A 155 12.74 -0.07 13.59
C ALA A 155 14.04 -0.71 14.11
N GLY A 156 15.15 -0.33 13.47
CA GLY A 156 16.51 -0.68 13.88
C GLY A 156 16.96 -2.10 13.55
N GLY A 157 16.10 -2.90 12.92
CA GLY A 157 16.36 -4.25 12.43
C GLY A 157 15.68 -4.48 11.08
N PRO A 158 15.58 -5.72 10.60
CA PRO A 158 14.74 -6.04 9.44
C PRO A 158 13.28 -5.66 9.68
N CYS A 159 12.51 -5.51 8.61
CA CYS A 159 11.13 -5.03 8.69
C CYS A 159 10.16 -6.03 8.04
N ILE A 160 9.15 -5.55 7.33
CA ILE A 160 7.97 -6.36 6.98
C ILE A 160 8.15 -7.03 5.61
N THR A 161 7.83 -8.32 5.53
CA THR A 161 7.86 -9.08 4.28
C THR A 161 6.54 -9.83 4.05
N VAL A 162 5.77 -9.38 3.06
CA VAL A 162 4.53 -9.98 2.56
C VAL A 162 4.88 -10.87 1.38
N GLN A 163 5.15 -12.15 1.63
CA GLN A 163 5.65 -13.07 0.61
C GLN A 163 4.64 -14.17 0.28
N TYR A 164 4.18 -14.21 -0.98
CA TYR A 164 3.25 -15.21 -1.52
C TYR A 164 1.96 -15.40 -0.70
N VAL A 165 1.48 -14.32 -0.09
CA VAL A 165 0.27 -14.29 0.74
C VAL A 165 -0.69 -13.21 0.25
N THR A 166 -1.92 -13.28 0.72
CA THR A 166 -3.00 -12.38 0.30
C THR A 166 -3.78 -11.81 1.47
N ASN A 167 -4.52 -10.72 1.22
CA ASN A 167 -5.39 -10.06 2.19
C ASN A 167 -4.61 -9.55 3.41
N ILE A 168 -3.75 -8.56 3.17
CA ILE A 168 -2.92 -7.94 4.20
C ILE A 168 -3.27 -6.45 4.30
N ILE A 169 -3.47 -5.98 5.53
CA ILE A 169 -3.57 -4.54 5.83
C ILE A 169 -2.45 -4.18 6.80
N ILE A 170 -1.65 -3.17 6.45
CA ILE A 170 -0.65 -2.57 7.32
C ILE A 170 -1.08 -1.13 7.54
N HIS A 171 -1.53 -0.82 8.76
CA HIS A 171 -2.19 0.45 9.05
C HIS A 171 -1.66 1.12 10.32
N GLY A 172 -1.35 2.42 10.22
CA GLY A 172 -1.18 3.27 11.40
C GLY A 172 0.13 3.06 12.18
N ILE A 173 1.19 2.55 11.56
CA ILE A 173 2.48 2.27 12.23
C ILE A 173 3.64 3.08 11.65
N ASN A 174 4.71 3.22 12.43
CA ASN A 174 5.96 3.85 12.01
C ASN A 174 6.97 2.76 11.60
N ILE A 175 7.56 2.88 10.41
CA ILE A 175 8.50 1.91 9.84
C ILE A 175 9.76 2.68 9.43
N HIS A 176 10.86 2.52 10.15
CA HIS A 176 12.05 3.32 9.87
C HIS A 176 13.33 2.66 10.33
N ASP A 177 14.47 3.14 9.83
CA ASP A 177 15.79 2.60 10.17
C ASP A 177 15.90 1.09 9.88
N CYS A 178 15.15 0.58 8.91
CA CYS A 178 15.17 -0.83 8.55
C CYS A 178 16.56 -1.24 8.09
N LYS A 179 17.00 -2.41 8.54
CA LYS A 179 18.33 -2.98 8.28
C LYS A 179 18.20 -4.32 7.58
N ARG A 180 19.29 -4.74 6.95
CA ARG A 180 19.41 -6.09 6.39
C ARG A 180 19.41 -7.12 7.52
N GLY A 181 18.74 -8.24 7.31
CA GLY A 181 18.80 -9.42 8.16
C GLY A 181 18.85 -10.67 7.30
N GLY A 182 19.17 -11.82 7.88
CA GLY A 182 19.13 -13.09 7.16
C GLY A 182 20.30 -13.98 7.55
N ASN A 183 20.48 -15.02 6.74
CA ASN A 183 21.29 -16.20 7.09
C ASN A 183 20.77 -16.86 8.37
N ALA A 184 19.45 -16.97 8.44
CA ALA A 184 18.74 -17.55 9.57
C ALA A 184 17.50 -18.32 9.09
N ASN A 185 17.04 -19.25 9.92
CA ASN A 185 15.71 -19.81 9.75
C ASN A 185 14.66 -18.81 10.23
N VAL A 186 13.60 -18.61 9.45
CA VAL A 186 12.51 -17.70 9.78
C VAL A 186 11.18 -18.42 9.58
N ARG A 187 10.32 -18.34 10.59
CA ARG A 187 8.97 -18.90 10.59
C ARG A 187 8.00 -17.98 9.86
N ASP A 188 7.20 -18.55 8.98
CA ASP A 188 6.17 -17.88 8.18
C ASP A 188 4.75 -18.43 8.46
N SER A 189 4.63 -19.63 9.06
CA SER A 189 3.37 -20.22 9.52
C SER A 189 3.57 -21.04 10.80
N PRO A 190 2.49 -21.52 11.47
CA PRO A 190 2.64 -22.33 12.68
C PRO A 190 3.36 -23.66 12.40
N SER A 191 3.31 -24.15 11.15
CA SER A 191 3.85 -25.45 10.74
C SER A 191 5.11 -25.36 9.88
N HIS A 192 5.48 -24.18 9.39
CA HIS A 192 6.60 -24.01 8.46
C HIS A 192 7.56 -22.91 8.90
N TYR A 193 8.85 -23.15 8.66
CA TYR A 193 9.92 -22.15 8.68
C TYR A 193 10.95 -22.54 7.63
N GLY A 194 11.66 -21.57 7.08
CA GLY A 194 12.65 -21.80 6.03
C GLY A 194 13.91 -20.97 6.21
N TRP A 195 14.99 -21.39 5.56
CA TRP A 195 16.24 -20.63 5.52
C TRP A 195 16.06 -19.36 4.67
N ARG A 196 16.42 -18.21 5.23
CA ARG A 196 16.40 -16.91 4.56
C ARG A 196 17.81 -16.43 4.30
N THR A 197 18.07 -16.00 3.07
CA THR A 197 19.28 -15.25 2.72
C THR A 197 19.16 -13.81 3.20
N ILE A 198 20.23 -13.04 3.03
CA ILE A 198 20.26 -11.63 3.44
C ILE A 198 19.21 -10.83 2.65
N SER A 199 18.31 -10.17 3.38
CA SER A 199 17.33 -9.22 2.85
C SER A 199 17.99 -7.88 2.47
N ASP A 200 17.28 -7.09 1.66
CA ASP A 200 17.75 -5.77 1.23
C ASP A 200 17.56 -4.70 2.31
N GLY A 201 16.68 -4.97 3.29
CA GLY A 201 16.37 -4.07 4.41
C GLY A 201 15.36 -2.99 4.01
N ASP A 202 14.35 -3.38 3.23
CA ASP A 202 13.19 -2.55 2.89
C ASP A 202 12.28 -2.35 4.10
N GLY A 203 11.47 -1.29 4.08
CA GLY A 203 10.41 -1.08 5.07
C GLY A 203 9.29 -2.12 4.95
N VAL A 204 8.67 -2.19 3.77
CA VAL A 204 7.63 -3.15 3.42
C VAL A 204 7.98 -3.79 2.08
N SER A 205 8.29 -5.08 2.08
CA SER A 205 8.56 -5.87 0.87
C SER A 205 7.35 -6.74 0.54
N ILE A 206 6.76 -6.57 -0.65
CA ILE A 206 5.62 -7.33 -1.16
C ILE A 206 6.12 -8.19 -2.33
N PHE A 207 6.23 -9.48 -2.09
CA PHE A 207 6.82 -10.45 -3.01
C PHE A 207 5.77 -11.46 -3.45
N GLY A 208 5.29 -11.35 -4.70
CA GLY A 208 4.18 -12.18 -5.21
C GLY A 208 2.91 -12.13 -4.35
N GLY A 209 2.69 -11.02 -3.64
CA GLY A 209 1.53 -10.83 -2.77
C GLY A 209 0.35 -10.17 -3.50
N SER A 210 -0.86 -10.38 -3.00
CA SER A 210 -2.05 -9.76 -3.60
C SER A 210 -3.11 -9.32 -2.59
N HIS A 211 -3.95 -8.36 -2.97
CA HIS A 211 -4.92 -7.76 -2.04
C HIS A 211 -4.21 -7.22 -0.79
N VAL A 212 -3.31 -6.26 -1.02
CA VAL A 212 -2.50 -5.62 0.03
C VAL A 212 -2.84 -4.14 0.13
N TRP A 213 -2.99 -3.66 1.36
CA TRP A 213 -3.24 -2.25 1.64
C TRP A 213 -2.26 -1.72 2.68
N VAL A 214 -1.42 -0.76 2.27
CA VAL A 214 -0.50 -0.04 3.17
C VAL A 214 -1.04 1.37 3.37
N ASP A 215 -1.55 1.64 4.56
CA ASP A 215 -2.34 2.83 4.86
C ASP A 215 -1.84 3.56 6.12
N HIS A 216 -1.82 4.89 6.11
CA HIS A 216 -1.46 5.67 7.32
C HIS A 216 -0.16 5.22 7.99
N CYS A 217 0.84 4.80 7.22
CA CYS A 217 2.15 4.47 7.76
C CYS A 217 3.11 5.66 7.60
N SER A 218 3.99 5.84 8.59
CA SER A 218 5.10 6.79 8.50
C SER A 218 6.37 6.02 8.15
N LEU A 219 7.00 6.29 7.00
CA LEU A 219 8.17 5.54 6.51
C LEU A 219 9.37 6.44 6.26
N SER A 220 10.56 6.03 6.71
CA SER A 220 11.81 6.78 6.46
C SER A 220 13.08 5.96 6.68
N ASN A 221 14.21 6.43 6.13
CA ASN A 221 15.57 5.98 6.46
C ASN A 221 15.80 4.45 6.49
N CYS A 222 15.19 3.70 5.57
CA CYS A 222 15.43 2.25 5.45
C CYS A 222 16.77 1.98 4.74
N ASN A 223 17.23 0.73 4.73
CA ASN A 223 18.51 0.39 4.11
C ASN A 223 18.43 0.42 2.57
N ASP A 224 17.34 -0.07 1.99
CA ASP A 224 17.11 -0.01 0.53
C ASP A 224 15.82 0.72 0.15
N GLY A 225 14.69 0.03 -0.02
CA GLY A 225 13.36 0.61 -0.33
C GLY A 225 12.54 1.02 0.90
N LEU A 226 11.57 1.92 0.76
CA LEU A 226 10.50 2.05 1.78
C LEU A 226 9.39 1.04 1.53
N ILE A 227 8.87 0.99 0.29
CA ILE A 227 7.83 0.04 -0.12
C ILE A 227 8.18 -0.54 -1.48
N ASP A 228 8.44 -1.85 -1.53
CA ASP A 228 8.76 -2.55 -2.76
C ASP A 228 7.70 -3.61 -3.06
N ALA A 229 7.20 -3.66 -4.30
CA ALA A 229 6.26 -4.67 -4.77
C ALA A 229 6.75 -5.29 -6.06
N ILE A 230 7.01 -6.60 -6.03
CA ILE A 230 7.72 -7.32 -7.11
C ILE A 230 7.16 -8.73 -7.31
N HIS A 231 7.66 -9.46 -8.30
CA HIS A 231 7.36 -10.87 -8.53
C HIS A 231 5.87 -11.18 -8.76
N GLY A 232 5.21 -10.38 -9.59
CA GLY A 232 3.80 -10.58 -9.95
C GLY A 232 2.81 -10.10 -8.89
N SER A 233 3.28 -9.31 -7.91
CA SER A 233 2.38 -8.69 -6.93
C SER A 233 1.35 -7.79 -7.60
N THR A 234 0.10 -7.80 -7.11
CA THR A 234 -1.00 -7.05 -7.74
C THR A 234 -2.15 -6.79 -6.77
N ALA A 235 -3.16 -6.01 -7.19
CA ALA A 235 -4.28 -5.61 -6.34
C ALA A 235 -3.80 -4.91 -5.05
N ILE A 236 -3.02 -3.84 -5.23
CA ILE A 236 -2.39 -3.10 -4.13
C ILE A 236 -2.93 -1.68 -4.06
N THR A 237 -3.19 -1.19 -2.86
CA THR A 237 -3.39 0.24 -2.59
C THR A 237 -2.36 0.72 -1.57
N ILE A 238 -1.71 1.85 -1.85
CA ILE A 238 -0.78 2.53 -0.97
C ILE A 238 -1.36 3.92 -0.73
N SER A 239 -1.88 4.17 0.48
CA SER A 239 -2.61 5.40 0.76
C SER A 239 -2.29 6.07 2.08
N ASN A 240 -2.50 7.38 2.15
CA ASN A 240 -2.38 8.15 3.39
C ASN A 240 -1.02 8.00 4.11
N ASN A 241 0.03 7.55 3.44
CA ASN A 241 1.33 7.36 4.06
C ASN A 241 2.12 8.66 4.06
N TYR A 242 2.96 8.84 5.07
CA TYR A 242 3.93 9.93 5.12
C TYR A 242 5.34 9.35 4.95
N MET A 243 6.02 9.76 3.88
CA MET A 243 7.34 9.25 3.54
C MET A 243 8.35 10.40 3.53
N THR A 244 9.49 10.25 4.19
CA THR A 244 10.53 11.28 4.26
C THR A 244 11.94 10.69 4.32
N HIS A 245 12.95 11.54 4.11
CA HIS A 245 14.36 11.25 4.39
C HIS A 245 14.83 9.90 3.84
N HIS A 246 14.68 9.69 2.53
CA HIS A 246 14.97 8.41 1.92
C HIS A 246 15.29 8.51 0.43
N ASN A 247 16.23 7.69 -0.06
CA ASN A 247 16.64 7.75 -1.46
C ASN A 247 15.69 6.99 -2.39
N LYS A 248 15.56 5.67 -2.17
CA LYS A 248 14.78 4.78 -3.04
C LYS A 248 13.40 4.55 -2.41
N VAL A 249 12.43 5.39 -2.73
CA VAL A 249 11.16 5.41 -1.97
C VAL A 249 10.30 4.18 -2.24
N MET A 250 9.91 3.96 -3.50
CA MET A 250 8.95 2.92 -3.85
C MET A 250 9.28 2.28 -5.20
N LEU A 251 9.59 0.98 -5.21
CA LEU A 251 9.85 0.21 -6.43
C LEU A 251 8.69 -0.73 -6.73
N LEU A 252 8.07 -0.56 -7.90
CA LEU A 252 6.96 -1.38 -8.37
C LEU A 252 7.38 -2.14 -9.64
N GLY A 253 7.79 -3.39 -9.45
CA GLY A 253 8.41 -4.25 -10.44
C GLY A 253 9.94 -4.15 -10.44
N HIS A 254 10.64 -5.28 -10.36
CA HIS A 254 12.09 -5.30 -10.10
C HIS A 254 12.97 -5.36 -11.36
N SER A 255 12.46 -5.95 -12.45
CA SER A 255 13.25 -6.27 -13.63
C SER A 255 12.49 -6.01 -14.94
N ASP A 256 13.17 -5.40 -15.89
CA ASP A 256 12.66 -5.11 -17.23
C ASP A 256 12.32 -6.39 -18.01
N THR A 257 12.93 -7.53 -17.65
CA THR A 257 12.70 -8.83 -18.31
C THR A 257 11.67 -9.70 -17.59
N PHE A 258 11.19 -9.30 -16.40
CA PHE A 258 10.24 -10.07 -15.62
C PHE A 258 8.79 -9.74 -16.01
N THR A 259 8.33 -10.37 -17.09
CA THR A 259 7.06 -10.04 -17.74
C THR A 259 5.79 -10.40 -16.96
N GLN A 260 5.88 -11.18 -15.88
CA GLN A 260 4.74 -11.42 -15.00
C GLN A 260 4.26 -10.13 -14.32
N ASP A 261 5.13 -9.14 -14.14
CA ASP A 261 4.77 -7.82 -13.57
C ASP A 261 3.84 -7.01 -14.50
N LYS A 262 3.56 -7.45 -15.74
CA LYS A 262 2.49 -6.86 -16.59
C LYS A 262 1.11 -6.94 -15.95
N ASN A 263 0.91 -7.89 -15.04
CA ASN A 263 -0.33 -8.06 -14.29
C ASN A 263 -0.38 -7.19 -13.02
N MET A 264 0.67 -6.45 -12.69
CA MET A 264 0.72 -5.59 -11.52
C MET A 264 -0.23 -4.41 -11.70
N GLN A 265 -1.08 -4.18 -10.69
CA GLN A 265 -2.02 -3.07 -10.64
C GLN A 265 -1.97 -2.43 -9.26
N VAL A 266 -1.61 -1.15 -9.19
CA VAL A 266 -1.40 -0.43 -7.92
C VAL A 266 -2.03 0.95 -7.95
N THR A 267 -2.75 1.29 -6.88
CA THR A 267 -3.27 2.64 -6.62
C THR A 267 -2.40 3.32 -5.57
N ILE A 268 -1.85 4.48 -5.89
CA ILE A 268 -1.06 5.34 -5.00
C ILE A 268 -1.87 6.60 -4.77
N ALA A 269 -2.48 6.74 -3.58
CA ALA A 269 -3.47 7.79 -3.33
C ALA A 269 -3.29 8.51 -1.99
N PHE A 270 -3.43 9.84 -1.96
CA PHE A 270 -3.42 10.63 -0.72
C PHE A 270 -2.16 10.52 0.14
N ASN A 271 -1.05 10.04 -0.42
CA ASN A 271 0.22 10.01 0.28
C ASN A 271 0.83 11.41 0.32
N HIS A 272 1.64 11.67 1.34
CA HIS A 272 2.52 12.81 1.40
C HIS A 272 3.97 12.32 1.26
N PHE A 273 4.53 12.59 0.08
CA PHE A 273 5.96 12.45 -0.21
C PHE A 273 6.66 13.72 0.24
N GLY A 274 7.13 13.70 1.49
CA GLY A 274 7.66 14.85 2.20
C GLY A 274 9.12 15.14 1.89
N GLU A 275 9.77 15.83 2.83
CA GLU A 275 11.15 16.30 2.66
C GLU A 275 12.19 15.18 2.62
N GLY A 276 13.34 15.49 1.99
CA GLY A 276 14.50 14.60 1.96
C GLY A 276 14.31 13.34 1.13
N LEU A 277 13.35 13.33 0.20
CA LEU A 277 13.15 12.23 -0.74
C LEU A 277 13.93 12.46 -2.04
N VAL A 278 14.68 11.45 -2.49
CA VAL A 278 15.50 11.58 -3.71
C VAL A 278 14.71 11.20 -4.96
N GLN A 279 14.13 9.99 -4.99
CA GLN A 279 13.54 9.41 -6.20
C GLN A 279 12.54 8.27 -5.93
N ARG A 280 11.91 7.78 -7.01
CA ARG A 280 11.04 6.59 -7.02
C ARG A 280 9.74 6.75 -6.24
N MET A 281 8.93 7.75 -6.55
CA MET A 281 7.66 8.01 -5.88
C MET A 281 6.43 7.87 -6.80
N PRO A 282 6.20 6.75 -7.53
CA PRO A 282 6.97 5.50 -7.58
C PRO A 282 8.00 5.43 -8.74
N ARG A 283 8.82 4.37 -8.74
CA ARG A 283 9.48 3.84 -9.94
C ARG A 283 8.81 2.55 -10.39
N CYS A 284 8.26 2.54 -11.59
CA CYS A 284 7.38 1.48 -12.10
C CYS A 284 7.97 0.68 -13.26
N ARG A 285 7.52 -0.57 -13.41
CA ARG A 285 7.78 -1.42 -14.59
C ARG A 285 6.55 -2.21 -14.99
N HIS A 286 6.35 -2.39 -16.31
CA HIS A 286 5.31 -3.19 -16.95
C HIS A 286 3.85 -2.85 -16.66
N GLY A 287 3.43 -2.90 -15.40
CA GLY A 287 2.04 -2.89 -14.95
C GLY A 287 1.29 -1.55 -15.11
N TYR A 288 0.20 -1.43 -14.35
CA TYR A 288 -0.71 -0.29 -14.39
C TYR A 288 -0.75 0.43 -13.04
N PHE A 289 -0.48 1.73 -13.06
CA PHE A 289 -0.29 2.54 -11.86
C PHE A 289 -1.19 3.77 -11.90
N HIS A 290 -2.09 3.86 -10.92
CA HIS A 290 -2.95 5.02 -10.73
C HIS A 290 -2.40 5.88 -9.59
N VAL A 291 -1.86 7.05 -9.93
CA VAL A 291 -1.22 7.97 -9.00
C VAL A 291 -2.14 9.19 -8.83
N VAL A 292 -2.89 9.25 -7.73
CA VAL A 292 -3.99 10.21 -7.58
C VAL A 292 -3.96 10.99 -6.27
N ASN A 293 -4.09 12.31 -6.35
CA ASN A 293 -4.22 13.19 -5.18
C ASN A 293 -3.13 13.05 -4.09
N ASN A 294 -1.88 12.80 -4.48
CA ASN A 294 -0.72 12.81 -3.57
C ASN A 294 -0.05 14.20 -3.53
N ASP A 295 0.60 14.54 -2.42
CA ASP A 295 1.42 15.76 -2.26
C ASP A 295 2.91 15.42 -2.33
N TYR A 296 3.66 16.10 -3.19
CA TYR A 296 5.09 15.88 -3.41
C TYR A 296 5.89 17.15 -3.11
N THR A 297 6.86 17.01 -2.20
CA THR A 297 7.66 18.12 -1.69
C THR A 297 9.14 17.92 -2.04
N HIS A 298 9.64 18.70 -3.01
CA HIS A 298 11.08 18.91 -3.25
C HIS A 298 11.90 17.63 -3.45
N TRP A 299 11.56 16.80 -4.45
CA TRP A 299 12.40 15.65 -4.82
C TRP A 299 13.81 16.06 -5.26
N GLU A 300 14.82 15.24 -4.99
CA GLU A 300 16.20 15.56 -5.37
C GLU A 300 16.59 15.09 -6.79
N MET A 301 15.89 14.13 -7.38
CA MET A 301 16.18 13.61 -8.73
C MET A 301 14.96 13.56 -9.63
N TYR A 302 13.92 12.81 -9.25
CA TYR A 302 12.62 12.78 -9.94
C TYR A 302 11.52 12.30 -9.00
N ALA A 303 10.26 12.59 -9.31
CA ALA A 303 9.14 12.04 -8.56
C ALA A 303 8.68 10.70 -9.16
N LEU A 304 8.19 10.72 -10.40
CA LEU A 304 7.62 9.57 -11.09
C LEU A 304 8.62 9.00 -12.10
N GLY A 305 8.93 7.72 -12.03
CA GLY A 305 9.88 7.09 -12.94
C GLY A 305 9.47 5.70 -13.39
N GLY A 306 10.19 5.16 -14.37
CA GLY A 306 9.97 3.78 -14.79
C GLY A 306 10.75 3.35 -16.01
N SER A 307 10.80 2.04 -16.20
CA SER A 307 11.41 1.35 -17.34
C SER A 307 10.52 0.18 -17.79
N ALA A 308 10.72 -0.36 -18.99
CA ALA A 308 9.91 -1.47 -19.54
C ALA A 308 8.39 -1.18 -19.62
N SER A 309 8.03 -0.03 -20.21
CA SER A 309 6.66 0.30 -20.64
C SER A 309 5.54 0.21 -19.57
N PRO A 310 5.71 0.76 -18.35
CA PRO A 310 4.60 0.86 -17.40
C PRO A 310 3.55 1.86 -17.90
N THR A 311 2.30 1.66 -17.49
CA THR A 311 1.24 2.67 -17.64
C THR A 311 1.13 3.49 -16.35
N ILE A 312 1.37 4.80 -16.43
CA ILE A 312 1.28 5.72 -15.28
C ILE A 312 0.20 6.76 -15.55
N ASN A 313 -0.83 6.77 -14.71
CA ASN A 313 -1.92 7.73 -14.76
C ASN A 313 -1.86 8.66 -13.55
N SER A 314 -1.27 9.84 -13.73
CA SER A 314 -1.16 10.89 -12.73
C SER A 314 -2.38 11.80 -12.77
N GLN A 315 -3.11 11.92 -11.67
CA GLN A 315 -4.33 12.73 -11.59
C GLN A 315 -4.46 13.54 -10.30
N GLY A 316 -4.62 14.87 -10.44
CA GLY A 316 -4.91 15.76 -9.32
C GLY A 316 -3.85 15.77 -8.21
N ASN A 317 -2.61 15.37 -8.51
CA ASN A 317 -1.50 15.45 -7.57
C ASN A 317 -1.00 16.89 -7.46
N ARG A 318 -0.23 17.18 -6.41
CA ARG A 318 0.47 18.45 -6.24
C ARG A 318 1.96 18.21 -6.22
N PHE A 319 2.68 18.81 -7.17
CA PHE A 319 4.13 18.67 -7.32
C PHE A 319 4.82 20.00 -7.05
N VAL A 320 5.55 20.09 -5.94
CA VAL A 320 6.42 21.24 -5.64
C VAL A 320 7.85 20.88 -5.98
N ALA A 321 8.32 21.33 -7.14
CA ALA A 321 9.70 21.11 -7.53
C ALA A 321 10.68 21.80 -6.55
N PRO A 322 11.85 21.21 -6.29
CA PRO A 322 12.93 21.86 -5.52
C PRO A 322 13.37 23.19 -6.17
N ASN A 323 14.09 24.02 -5.42
CA ASN A 323 14.62 25.29 -5.96
C ASN A 323 15.74 25.09 -7.00
N ASP A 324 16.37 23.91 -7.05
CA ASP A 324 17.33 23.59 -8.09
C ASP A 324 16.66 23.64 -9.48
N ARG A 325 17.26 24.42 -10.39
CA ARG A 325 16.78 24.60 -11.76
C ARG A 325 16.87 23.33 -12.61
N PHE A 326 17.67 22.35 -12.22
CA PHE A 326 17.86 21.11 -12.98
C PHE A 326 16.88 20.01 -12.57
N ASN A 327 16.22 20.15 -11.43
CA ASN A 327 15.31 19.14 -10.88
C ASN A 327 13.85 19.65 -10.95
N LYS A 328 13.41 19.98 -12.17
CA LYS A 328 12.05 20.50 -12.41
C LYS A 328 11.12 19.47 -13.04
N GLU A 329 11.68 18.51 -13.76
CA GLU A 329 10.88 17.46 -14.36
C GLU A 329 10.42 16.47 -13.29
N VAL A 330 9.11 16.21 -13.26
CA VAL A 330 8.46 15.22 -12.40
C VAL A 330 8.82 13.80 -12.87
N THR A 331 8.91 13.62 -14.19
CA THR A 331 9.02 12.34 -14.89
C THR A 331 10.46 11.93 -15.18
N LYS A 332 10.76 10.63 -15.05
CA LYS A 332 12.01 10.02 -15.49
C LYS A 332 11.79 8.71 -16.23
N TYR A 333 11.98 8.73 -17.53
CA TYR A 333 12.02 7.54 -18.38
C TYR A 333 13.40 6.90 -18.28
N GLU A 334 13.50 5.80 -17.54
CA GLU A 334 14.75 5.09 -17.28
C GLU A 334 15.02 4.06 -18.38
N ASP A 335 16.30 3.89 -18.72
CA ASP A 335 16.82 2.80 -19.56
C ASP A 335 16.17 2.68 -20.96
N ALA A 336 15.52 3.73 -21.46
CA ALA A 336 14.87 3.75 -22.76
C ALA A 336 15.16 5.06 -23.54
N PRO A 337 15.48 5.00 -24.84
CA PRO A 337 15.57 6.20 -25.68
C PRO A 337 14.19 6.77 -25.99
N GLU A 338 14.14 8.05 -26.37
CA GLU A 338 12.90 8.77 -26.71
C GLU A 338 12.08 8.10 -27.82
N SER A 339 12.72 7.44 -28.78
CA SER A 339 12.02 6.66 -29.81
C SER A 339 11.21 5.49 -29.25
N GLU A 340 11.57 5.00 -28.06
CA GLU A 340 10.88 3.91 -27.38
C GLU A 340 9.85 4.43 -26.39
N TRP A 341 10.29 5.24 -25.41
CA TRP A 341 9.41 5.63 -24.30
C TRP A 341 8.25 6.54 -24.72
N LYS A 342 8.36 7.23 -25.86
CA LYS A 342 7.23 8.00 -26.43
C LYS A 342 5.99 7.15 -26.70
N ASN A 343 6.15 5.83 -26.85
CA ASN A 343 5.04 4.92 -27.07
C ASN A 343 4.44 4.36 -25.76
N TRP A 344 5.05 4.64 -24.60
CA TRP A 344 4.51 4.24 -23.30
C TRP A 344 3.34 5.13 -22.90
N ASN A 345 2.46 4.67 -22.00
CA ASN A 345 1.25 5.42 -21.61
C ASN A 345 1.46 6.17 -20.30
N TRP A 346 2.02 7.38 -20.37
CA TRP A 346 2.21 8.25 -19.19
C TRP A 346 1.37 9.51 -19.35
N ARG A 347 0.41 9.67 -18.44
CA ARG A 347 -0.63 10.71 -18.51
C ARG A 347 -0.59 11.56 -17.24
N SER A 348 -0.83 12.85 -17.40
CA SER A 348 -0.99 13.81 -16.31
C SER A 348 -2.27 14.62 -16.54
N GLU A 349 -3.14 14.71 -15.54
CA GLU A 349 -4.39 15.44 -15.64
C GLU A 349 -4.81 16.08 -14.31
N GLY A 350 -5.11 17.39 -14.34
CA GLY A 350 -5.49 18.14 -13.13
C GLY A 350 -4.39 18.31 -12.09
N ASP A 351 -3.16 17.86 -12.38
CA ASP A 351 -1.99 18.01 -11.50
C ASP A 351 -1.62 19.50 -11.34
N LEU A 352 -1.30 19.90 -10.11
CA LEU A 352 -0.77 21.24 -9.82
C LEU A 352 0.75 21.21 -9.83
N MET A 353 1.33 21.90 -10.80
CA MET A 353 2.77 22.07 -10.92
C MET A 353 3.21 23.38 -10.26
N VAL A 354 4.07 23.29 -9.24
CA VAL A 354 4.54 24.44 -8.46
C VAL A 354 6.06 24.57 -8.61
N ASN A 355 6.55 25.81 -8.54
CA ASN A 355 7.98 26.13 -8.60
C ASN A 355 8.67 25.66 -9.89
N GLY A 356 7.97 25.75 -11.02
CA GLY A 356 8.49 25.34 -12.33
C GLY A 356 8.49 23.83 -12.58
N ALA A 357 7.83 23.05 -11.72
CA ALA A 357 7.59 21.64 -12.00
C ALA A 357 6.92 21.45 -13.37
N PHE A 358 7.23 20.35 -14.06
CA PHE A 358 6.49 19.94 -15.25
C PHE A 358 6.51 18.42 -15.42
N PHE A 359 5.54 17.90 -16.16
CA PHE A 359 5.40 16.48 -16.49
C PHE A 359 5.54 16.33 -18.00
N THR A 360 6.38 15.39 -18.45
CA THR A 360 6.50 15.03 -19.86
C THR A 360 5.61 13.82 -20.14
N PRO A 361 4.49 13.96 -20.88
CA PRO A 361 3.61 12.84 -21.20
C PRO A 361 4.10 12.02 -22.39
N SER A 362 3.60 10.79 -22.50
CA SER A 362 3.87 9.88 -23.62
C SER A 362 2.64 9.05 -23.99
N GLY A 363 2.67 8.46 -25.19
CA GLY A 363 1.62 7.57 -25.69
C GLY A 363 0.52 8.29 -26.46
N ALA A 364 -0.46 7.53 -26.94
CA ALA A 364 -1.50 8.00 -27.87
C ALA A 364 -2.60 8.88 -27.23
N GLY A 365 -2.38 9.41 -26.03
CA GLY A 365 -3.38 10.14 -25.25
C GLY A 365 -4.34 9.22 -24.47
N ALA A 366 -5.30 9.83 -23.77
CA ALA A 366 -6.30 9.13 -22.97
C ALA A 366 -7.28 8.32 -23.84
N SER A 367 -7.59 7.08 -23.43
CA SER A 367 -8.73 6.35 -23.99
C SER A 367 -10.04 7.11 -23.71
N SER A 368 -11.10 6.84 -24.48
CA SER A 368 -12.41 7.47 -24.26
C SER A 368 -13.03 7.11 -22.90
N SER A 369 -12.70 5.96 -22.34
CA SER A 369 -13.04 5.51 -20.98
C SER A 369 -12.25 6.29 -19.93
N TYR A 370 -10.93 6.43 -20.07
CA TYR A 370 -10.13 7.26 -19.16
C TYR A 370 -10.56 8.73 -19.17
N ALA A 371 -10.86 9.30 -20.34
CA ALA A 371 -11.36 10.67 -20.46
C ALA A 371 -12.72 10.86 -19.74
N LYS A 372 -13.60 9.84 -19.75
CA LYS A 372 -14.85 9.85 -18.98
C LYS A 372 -14.60 9.72 -17.48
N ALA A 373 -13.74 8.80 -17.06
CA ALA A 373 -13.32 8.62 -15.67
C ALA A 373 -12.79 9.93 -15.08
N SER A 374 -11.96 10.63 -15.86
CA SER A 374 -11.33 11.87 -15.47
C SER A 374 -12.26 13.09 -15.50
N SER A 375 -13.30 13.07 -16.34
CA SER A 375 -14.30 14.15 -16.41
C SER A 375 -15.11 14.35 -15.11
N LEU A 376 -15.15 13.35 -14.22
CA LEU A 376 -15.73 13.46 -12.87
C LEU A 376 -14.70 13.81 -11.79
N GLY A 377 -13.40 13.76 -12.10
CA GLY A 377 -12.31 14.46 -11.42
C GLY A 377 -11.75 13.80 -10.16
N ALA A 378 -10.41 13.68 -10.10
CA ALA A 378 -9.67 13.69 -8.84
C ALA A 378 -9.99 14.97 -8.05
N ARG A 379 -9.69 15.03 -6.75
CA ARG A 379 -9.85 16.28 -5.98
C ARG A 379 -9.03 17.41 -6.61
N PRO A 380 -9.51 18.67 -6.59
CA PRO A 380 -8.72 19.80 -7.04
C PRO A 380 -7.36 19.80 -6.36
N SER A 381 -6.31 19.92 -7.16
CA SER A 381 -4.92 19.84 -6.71
C SER A 381 -4.54 20.95 -5.71
N SER A 382 -5.35 22.01 -5.61
CA SER A 382 -5.25 23.06 -4.58
C SER A 382 -5.68 22.63 -3.18
N LEU A 383 -6.47 21.56 -3.05
CA LEU A 383 -6.93 21.03 -1.75
C LEU A 383 -6.02 19.95 -1.20
N ILE A 384 -5.02 19.51 -1.96
CA ILE A 384 -4.21 18.33 -1.65
C ILE A 384 -3.50 18.48 -0.32
N SER A 385 -2.87 19.61 -0.05
CA SER A 385 -2.20 19.83 1.23
C SER A 385 -3.15 19.77 2.44
N SER A 386 -4.46 19.98 2.25
CA SER A 386 -5.46 19.76 3.30
C SER A 386 -5.89 18.30 3.40
N ILE A 387 -6.06 17.62 2.28
CA ILE A 387 -6.55 16.22 2.20
C ILE A 387 -5.47 15.24 2.67
N THR A 388 -4.20 15.56 2.45
CA THR A 388 -3.04 14.78 2.89
C THR A 388 -2.44 15.28 4.20
N ALA A 389 -3.04 16.28 4.86
CA ALA A 389 -2.55 16.83 6.12
C ALA A 389 -2.48 15.79 7.25
N GLY A 390 -3.32 14.76 7.18
CA GLY A 390 -3.35 13.65 8.13
C GLY A 390 -2.50 12.44 7.73
N ALA A 391 -1.70 12.52 6.65
CA ALA A 391 -0.88 11.41 6.19
C ALA A 391 0.14 10.96 7.27
N GLY A 392 0.44 9.66 7.28
CA GLY A 392 1.29 9.01 8.27
C GLY A 392 0.51 8.36 9.41
N SER A 393 1.25 7.83 10.38
CA SER A 393 0.69 7.17 11.57
C SER A 393 -0.16 8.14 12.39
N LEU A 394 -1.38 7.74 12.71
CA LEU A 394 -2.34 8.58 13.41
C LEU A 394 -2.27 8.42 14.93
N ASN A 395 -2.43 9.54 15.64
CA ASN A 395 -2.53 9.58 17.11
C ASN A 395 -3.98 9.39 17.60
N CYS A 396 -4.63 8.29 17.19
CA CYS A 396 -6.01 8.01 17.59
C CYS A 396 -6.15 7.84 19.11
N ARG A 397 -7.21 8.41 19.70
CA ARG A 397 -7.53 8.27 21.13
C ARG A 397 -8.90 7.62 21.31
N LYS A 398 -9.01 6.67 22.23
CA LYS A 398 -10.28 5.98 22.54
C LYS A 398 -11.36 6.98 22.94
N GLY A 399 -12.60 6.74 22.51
CA GLY A 399 -13.75 7.62 22.77
C GLY A 399 -13.70 8.98 22.06
N LYS A 400 -12.83 9.14 21.06
CA LYS A 400 -12.73 10.34 20.21
C LYS A 400 -12.57 9.93 18.75
N PRO A 401 -13.05 10.76 17.81
CA PRO A 401 -12.66 10.62 16.41
C PRO A 401 -11.13 10.55 16.32
N CYS A 402 -10.65 9.70 15.43
CA CYS A 402 -9.27 9.80 14.98
C CYS A 402 -9.15 10.95 13.95
#